data_AF-A0A1I8BGJ0-F1
#
_entry.id   AF-A0A1I8BGJ0-F1
#
_cell.length_a   1.000
_cell.length_b   1.000
_cell.length_c   1.000
_cell.angle_alpha   90.00
_cell.angle_beta   90.00
_cell.angle_gamma   90.00
#
_symmetry.space_group_name_H-M   'P 1'
#
loop_
_entity.id
_entity.type
_entity.pdbx_description
1 polymer ?
#
loop_
_entity_poly.entity_id
_entity_poly.type
_entity_poly.pdbx_seq_one_letter_code
_entity_poly.pdbx_strand_id
1 'polypeptide(L)'
;MFNYFYIEYTPKFIVEVAIYAGVPLICIPFNGDQPYNSAIVENLEIGMWVEREKIGEQIGEALIEILKKKKYTKAARELRNKILKLPPRKHIFLEKIAEAIKEN
;
A
#
# COMPACT_ATOMS: atom_id res chain seq x y z
N MET A 1 -3.49 -6.99 17.86
CA MET A 1 -3.78 -6.18 16.67
C MET A 1 -2.97 -6.80 15.53
N PHE A 2 -3.60 -7.56 14.64
CA PHE A 2 -2.91 -8.19 13.52
C PHE A 2 -2.50 -7.11 12.52
N ASN A 3 -1.20 -6.96 12.27
CA ASN A 3 -0.67 -6.02 11.28
C ASN A 3 -0.67 -6.74 9.93
N TYR A 4 -1.71 -6.51 9.12
CA TYR A 4 -1.74 -6.95 7.74
C TYR A 4 -0.93 -5.98 6.87
N PHE A 5 -0.15 -6.49 5.92
CA PHE A 5 0.61 -5.74 4.91
C PHE A 5 0.47 -6.48 3.57
N TYR A 6 0.59 -5.77 2.45
CA TYR A 6 0.51 -6.35 1.10
C TYR A 6 1.90 -6.39 0.45
N ILE A 7 2.19 -7.46 -0.30
CA ILE A 7 3.36 -7.61 -1.17
C ILE A 7 2.82 -7.73 -2.59
N GLU A 8 2.92 -6.68 -3.42
CA GLU A 8 2.26 -6.71 -4.73
C GLU A 8 2.99 -5.96 -5.86
N TYR A 9 2.61 -6.36 -7.08
CA TYR A 9 2.74 -5.57 -8.30
C TYR A 9 1.97 -4.26 -8.09
N THR A 10 2.47 -3.09 -8.51
CA THR A 10 1.93 -1.78 -8.07
C THR A 10 1.06 -1.02 -9.11
N PRO A 11 -0.08 -1.56 -9.58
CA PRO A 11 -1.06 -0.73 -10.27
C PRO A 11 -1.65 0.30 -9.29
N LYS A 12 -1.92 1.51 -9.78
CA LYS A 12 -2.49 2.63 -9.01
C LYS A 12 -3.67 2.24 -8.09
N PHE A 13 -4.51 1.31 -8.53
CA PHE A 13 -5.66 0.78 -7.79
C PHE A 13 -5.27 0.20 -6.42
N ILE A 14 -4.20 -0.60 -6.34
CA ILE A 14 -3.85 -1.32 -5.11
C ILE A 14 -3.30 -0.37 -4.05
N VAL A 15 -2.54 0.63 -4.48
CA VAL A 15 -2.03 1.70 -3.63
C VAL A 15 -3.20 2.44 -2.98
N GLU A 16 -4.24 2.76 -3.75
CA GLU A 16 -5.46 3.36 -3.21
C GLU A 16 -6.13 2.45 -2.16
N VAL A 17 -6.30 1.16 -2.43
CA VAL A 17 -6.93 0.21 -1.50
C VAL A 17 -6.16 0.12 -0.17
N ALA A 18 -4.84 -0.03 -0.23
CA ALA A 18 -4.01 -0.10 0.96
C ALA A 18 -4.04 1.20 1.78
N ILE A 19 -4.07 2.35 1.10
CA ILE A 19 -4.24 3.65 1.74
C ILE A 19 -5.61 3.76 2.43
N TYR A 20 -6.70 3.31 1.81
CA TYR A 20 -8.03 3.29 2.43
C TYR A 20 -8.11 2.32 3.61
N ALA A 21 -7.42 1.18 3.53
CA ALA A 21 -7.29 0.21 4.63
C ALA A 21 -6.36 0.70 5.75
N GLY A 22 -5.47 1.66 5.46
CA GLY A 22 -4.49 2.18 6.43
C GLY A 22 -3.43 1.15 6.79
N VAL A 23 -3.04 0.33 5.82
CA VAL A 23 -2.03 -0.72 5.97
C VAL A 23 -0.78 -0.36 5.19
N PRO A 24 0.42 -0.70 5.70
CA PRO A 24 1.64 -0.40 4.99
C PRO A 24 1.90 -1.39 3.83
N LEU A 25 2.70 -0.96 2.85
CA LEU A 25 2.94 -1.66 1.58
C LEU A 25 4.40 -2.09 1.40
N ILE A 26 4.62 -3.27 0.82
CA ILE A 26 5.90 -3.60 0.15
C ILE A 26 5.64 -3.60 -1.36
N CYS A 27 6.32 -2.71 -2.07
CA CYS A 27 6.18 -2.51 -3.51
C CYS A 27 7.30 -3.23 -4.25
N ILE A 28 6.95 -4.04 -5.25
CA ILE A 28 7.92 -4.68 -6.17
C ILE A 28 7.56 -4.26 -7.59
N PRO A 29 7.99 -3.07 -8.03
CA PRO A 29 7.63 -2.55 -9.34
C PRO A 29 8.34 -3.32 -10.45
N PHE A 30 7.66 -3.48 -11.59
CA PHE A 30 8.22 -4.12 -12.78
C PHE A 30 8.52 -3.13 -13.90
N ASN A 31 7.52 -2.39 -14.39
CA ASN A 31 7.69 -1.38 -15.45
C ASN A 31 6.49 -0.41 -15.49
N GLY A 32 6.55 0.59 -16.38
CA GLY A 32 5.49 1.57 -16.58
C GLY A 32 5.41 2.61 -15.45
N ASP A 33 4.22 2.80 -14.88
CA ASP A 33 3.95 3.74 -13.79
C ASP A 33 4.29 3.18 -12.40
N GLN A 34 4.59 1.89 -12.30
CA GLN A 34 4.86 1.20 -11.05
C GLN A 34 6.05 1.78 -10.24
N PRO A 35 7.21 2.14 -10.84
CA PRO A 35 8.29 2.77 -10.10
C PRO A 35 7.88 4.11 -9.49
N TYR A 36 7.08 4.90 -10.22
CA TYR A 36 6.55 6.17 -9.73
C TYR A 36 5.59 5.98 -8.55
N ASN A 37 4.67 5.02 -8.65
CA ASN A 37 3.75 4.68 -7.57
C ASN A 37 4.51 4.17 -6.31
N SER A 38 5.56 3.37 -6.52
CA SER A 38 6.39 2.83 -5.44
C SER A 38 7.21 3.94 -4.75
N ALA A 39 7.76 4.88 -5.53
CA ALA A 39 8.43 6.05 -4.99
C ALA A 39 7.49 6.93 -4.15
N ILE A 40 6.22 7.09 -4.55
CA ILE A 40 5.21 7.80 -3.73
C ILE A 40 5.00 7.09 -2.40
N VAL A 41 4.89 5.77 -2.40
CA VAL A 41 4.69 4.96 -1.18
C VAL A 41 5.86 5.14 -0.20
N GLU A 42 7.10 5.14 -0.69
CA GLU A 42 8.28 5.38 0.13
C GLU A 42 8.35 6.83 0.63
N ASN A 43 8.11 7.82 -0.24
CA ASN A 43 8.14 9.24 0.13
C ASN A 43 7.10 9.60 1.20
N LEU A 44 5.95 8.93 1.18
CA LEU A 44 4.91 9.10 2.20
C LEU A 44 5.18 8.27 3.46
N GLU A 45 6.27 7.51 3.50
CA GLU A 45 6.62 6.56 4.55
C GLU A 45 5.51 5.55 4.86
N ILE A 46 4.65 5.23 3.87
CA ILE A 46 3.56 4.26 4.03
C ILE A 46 3.95 2.86 3.53
N GLY A 47 5.20 2.67 3.14
CA GLY A 47 5.70 1.38 2.68
C GLY A 47 7.17 1.42 2.28
N MET A 48 7.63 0.34 1.65
CA MET A 48 9.00 0.14 1.20
C MET A 48 8.99 -0.36 -0.25
N TRP A 49 10.00 0.04 -1.03
CA TRP A 49 10.26 -0.54 -2.34
C TRP A 49 11.34 -1.63 -2.21
N VAL A 50 11.05 -2.82 -2.73
CA VAL A 50 12.03 -3.88 -2.99
C VAL A 50 12.31 -3.99 -4.49
N GLU A 51 13.59 -3.89 -4.87
CA GLU A 51 14.00 -4.09 -6.27
C GLU A 51 13.70 -5.52 -6.70
N ARG A 52 13.07 -5.70 -7.87
CA ARG A 52 12.67 -7.03 -8.36
C ARG A 52 13.89 -7.95 -8.50
N GLU A 53 14.99 -7.43 -9.01
CA GLU A 53 16.24 -8.14 -9.24
C GLU A 53 16.86 -8.64 -7.93
N LYS A 54 16.55 -7.98 -6.80
CA LYS A 54 17.07 -8.28 -5.47
C LYS A 54 16.03 -8.86 -4.52
N ILE A 55 14.86 -9.26 -5.03
CA ILE A 55 13.74 -9.70 -4.19
C ILE A 55 14.13 -10.85 -3.25
N GLY A 56 14.91 -11.82 -3.73
CA GLY A 56 15.34 -12.98 -2.94
C GLY A 56 16.20 -12.59 -1.73
N GLU A 57 16.92 -11.48 -1.82
CA GLU A 57 17.81 -10.97 -0.78
C GLU A 57 17.06 -10.01 0.16
N GLN A 58 16.24 -9.12 -0.41
CA GLN A 58 15.68 -7.98 0.31
C GLN A 58 14.30 -8.24 0.93
N ILE A 59 13.52 -9.21 0.43
CA ILE A 59 12.11 -9.35 0.85
C ILE A 59 11.97 -9.70 2.34
N GLY A 60 12.88 -10.53 2.87
CA GLY A 60 12.87 -10.91 4.29
C GLY A 60 13.17 -9.73 5.21
N GLU A 61 14.12 -8.89 4.84
CA GLU A 61 14.49 -7.70 5.60
C GLU A 61 13.37 -6.65 5.55
N ALA A 62 12.81 -6.40 4.36
CA ALA A 62 11.68 -5.49 4.17
C ALA A 62 10.46 -5.94 5.00
N LEU A 63 10.18 -7.24 5.03
CA LEU A 63 9.12 -7.82 5.84
C LEU A 63 9.34 -7.59 7.34
N ILE A 64 10.54 -7.88 7.84
CA ILE A 64 10.89 -7.68 9.25
C ILE A 64 10.80 -6.19 9.60
N GLU A 65 11.29 -5.33 8.72
CA GLU A 65 11.27 -3.89 8.91
C GLU A 65 9.84 -3.35 9.00
N ILE A 66 8.98 -3.67 8.04
CA ILE A 66 7.62 -3.12 7.97
C ILE A 66 6.74 -3.62 9.13
N LEU A 67 6.98 -4.84 9.60
CA LEU A 67 6.27 -5.43 10.74
C LEU A 67 6.75 -4.88 12.09
N LYS A 68 8.07 -4.62 12.25
CA LYS A 68 8.65 -4.14 13.51
C LYS A 68 8.55 -2.63 13.67
N LYS A 69 8.82 -1.85 12.61
CA LYS A 69 8.82 -0.39 12.68
C LYS A 69 7.40 0.15 12.54
N LYS A 70 6.81 0.56 13.66
CA LYS A 70 5.45 1.14 13.70
C LYS A 70 5.27 2.40 12.85
N LYS A 71 6.36 3.03 12.37
CA LYS A 71 6.30 4.25 11.55
C LYS A 71 5.44 4.07 10.30
N TYR A 72 5.58 2.94 9.61
CA TYR A 72 4.84 2.68 8.36
C TYR A 72 3.34 2.55 8.61
N THR A 73 2.96 1.76 9.62
CA THR A 73 1.56 1.61 10.01
C THR A 73 0.97 2.94 10.54
N LYS A 74 1.75 3.74 11.26
CA LYS A 74 1.33 5.05 11.75
C LYS A 74 1.07 6.01 10.57
N ALA A 75 2.02 6.13 9.65
CA ALA A 75 1.90 6.97 8.47
C ALA A 75 0.71 6.54 7.58
N ALA A 76 0.54 5.23 7.34
CA ALA A 76 -0.58 4.71 6.56
C ALA A 76 -1.93 5.05 7.18
N ARG A 77 -2.07 4.92 8.51
CA ARG A 77 -3.30 5.29 9.23
C ARG A 77 -3.55 6.80 9.25
N GLU A 78 -2.50 7.60 9.40
CA GLU A 78 -2.61 9.06 9.34
C GLU A 78 -3.04 9.53 7.96
N LEU A 79 -2.48 8.95 6.91
CA LEU A 79 -2.87 9.22 5.52
C LEU A 79 -4.32 8.81 5.26
N ARG A 80 -4.73 7.62 5.70
CA ARG A 80 -6.14 7.17 5.67
C ARG A 80 -7.05 8.20 6.30
N ASN A 81 -6.72 8.63 7.52
CA ASN A 81 -7.54 9.61 8.26
C ASN A 81 -7.61 10.97 7.56
N LYS A 82 -6.55 11.40 6.86
CA LYS A 82 -6.57 12.61 6.03
C LYS A 82 -7.49 12.44 4.82
N ILE A 83 -7.41 11.32 4.12
CA ILE A 83 -8.21 11.04 2.92
C ILE A 83 -9.69 10.89 3.25
N LEU A 84 -10.04 10.23 4.35
CA LEU A 84 -11.43 10.07 4.78
C LEU A 84 -12.11 11.39 5.18
N LYS A 85 -11.34 12.45 5.45
CA LYS A 85 -11.87 13.80 5.70
C LYS A 85 -12.11 14.61 4.43
N LEU A 86 -11.56 14.16 3.29
CA LEU A 86 -11.80 14.80 2.01
C LEU A 86 -13.22 14.48 1.53
N PRO A 87 -13.86 15.37 0.76
CA PRO A 87 -15.17 15.08 0.18
C PRO A 87 -15.08 13.78 -0.64
N PRO A 88 -16.09 12.90 -0.55
CA PRO A 88 -16.06 11.61 -1.22
C PRO A 88 -15.90 11.81 -2.72
N ARG A 89 -14.77 11.38 -3.28
CA ARG A 89 -14.61 11.28 -4.74
C ARG A 89 -15.47 10.11 -5.20
N LYS A 90 -16.58 10.43 -5.89
CA LYS A 90 -17.69 9.54 -6.26
C LYS A 90 -17.31 8.19 -6.90
N HIS A 91 -16.12 7.99 -7.47
CA HIS A 91 -15.90 6.93 -8.46
C HIS A 91 -15.04 5.73 -8.08
N ILE A 92 -14.40 5.65 -6.91
CA ILE A 92 -13.38 4.60 -6.70
C ILE A 92 -13.67 3.69 -5.52
N PHE A 93 -14.24 4.21 -4.43
CA PHE A 93 -14.33 3.45 -3.18
C PHE A 93 -15.56 2.53 -3.11
N LEU A 94 -16.72 3.00 -3.56
CA LEU A 94 -17.98 2.27 -3.42
C LEU A 94 -18.14 1.16 -4.47
N GLU A 95 -17.68 1.37 -5.71
CA GLU A 95 -17.75 0.36 -6.77
C GLU A 95 -16.88 -0.86 -6.44
N LYS A 96 -15.64 -0.64 -5.97
CA LYS A 96 -14.71 -1.72 -5.59
C LYS A 96 -15.16 -2.54 -4.39
N ILE A 97 -15.77 -1.88 -3.39
CA ILE A 97 -16.36 -2.58 -2.23
C ILE A 97 -17.59 -3.38 -2.67
N ALA A 98 -18.42 -2.81 -3.55
CA ALA A 98 -19.59 -3.50 -4.09
C ALA A 98 -19.22 -4.73 -4.94
N GLU A 99 -18.12 -4.69 -5.69
CA GLU A 99 -17.57 -5.84 -6.41
C GLU A 99 -17.06 -6.92 -5.44
N ALA A 100 -16.26 -6.55 -4.44
CA ALA A 100 -15.74 -7.49 -3.45
C ALA A 100 -16.83 -8.18 -2.60
N ILE A 101 -17.98 -7.52 -2.41
CA ILE A 101 -19.16 -8.09 -1.72
C ILE A 101 -19.95 -9.03 -2.64
N LYS A 102 -19.88 -8.86 -3.97
CA LYS A 102 -20.62 -9.68 -4.95
C LYS A 102 -19.94 -11.02 -5.28
N GLU A 103 -18.67 -11.21 -4.94
CA GLU A 103 -17.91 -12.44 -5.20
C GLU A 103 -17.95 -13.47 -4.04
N ASN A 104 -18.84 -13.29 -3.05
CA ASN A 104 -19.23 -14.32 -2.06
C ASN A 104 -20.71 -14.68 -2.23
#